data_AF-A0A498S4G2-F1
#
_entry.id   AF-A0A498S4G2-F1
#
_cell.length_a   1.000
_cell.length_b   1.000
_cell.length_c   1.000
_cell.angle_alpha   90.00
_cell.angle_beta   90.00
_cell.angle_gamma   90.00
#
_symmetry.space_group_name_H-M   'P 1'
#
loop_
_entity.id
_entity.type
_entity.pdbx_description
1 polymer ?
#
loop_
_entity_poly.entity_id
_entity_poly.type
_entity_poly.pdbx_seq_one_letter_code
_entity_poly.pdbx_strand_id
1 'polypeptide(L)'
;MLMAIGVILHLIINVIGTSIFLLASSKNYPGGEALNSLQYLRYFNQNNPMTVYIDNYAAQTGVSRFLELYDTWQYNKTENLGLSQLEEFDYLLIGSYTEPNIIDFAARNFSSTHRILFDVKAFQ
;
A
#
# COMPACT_ATOMS: atom_id res chain seq x y z
N MET A 1 -6.88 27.65 40.39
CA MET A 1 -7.99 27.41 39.43
C MET A 1 -7.58 27.72 37.99
N LEU A 2 -7.12 28.94 37.67
CA LEU A 2 -6.69 29.32 36.31
C LEU A 2 -5.58 28.41 35.73
N MET A 3 -4.56 28.09 36.52
CA MET A 3 -3.47 27.19 36.11
C MET A 3 -3.98 25.78 35.77
N ALA A 4 -4.93 25.24 36.54
CA ALA A 4 -5.51 23.93 36.28
C ALA A 4 -6.31 23.91 34.97
N ILE A 5 -7.09 24.96 34.70
CA ILE A 5 -7.81 25.12 33.43
C ILE A 5 -6.82 25.21 32.26
N GLY A 6 -5.73 25.98 32.42
CA GLY A 6 -4.67 26.09 31.41
C GLY A 6 -4.02 24.74 31.08
N VAL A 7 -3.70 23.93 32.11
CA VAL A 7 -3.15 22.59 31.92
C VAL A 7 -4.14 21.67 31.18
N ILE A 8 -5.41 21.67 31.58
CA ILE A 8 -6.45 20.85 30.93
C ILE A 8 -6.60 21.24 29.44
N LEU A 9 -6.68 22.54 29.14
CA LEU A 9 -6.79 23.01 27.76
C LEU A 9 -5.55 22.64 26.94
N HIS A 10 -4.35 22.75 27.50
CA HIS A 10 -3.12 22.36 26.82
C HIS A 10 -3.09 20.87 26.48
N LEU A 11 -3.53 20.00 27.41
CA LEU A 11 -3.63 18.56 27.16
C LEU A 11 -4.65 18.25 26.07
N ILE A 12 -5.82 18.89 26.08
CA ILE A 12 -6.85 18.72 25.04
C ILE A 12 -6.28 19.11 23.67
N ILE A 13 -5.60 20.26 23.56
CA ILE A 13 -5.00 20.71 22.31
C ILE A 13 -3.94 19.72 21.81
N ASN A 14 -3.10 19.18 22.70
CA ASN A 14 -2.10 18.17 22.33
C ASN A 14 -2.75 16.88 21.83
N VAL A 15 -3.82 16.42 22.47
CA VAL A 15 -4.54 15.21 22.02
C VAL A 15 -5.14 15.45 20.63
N ILE A 16 -5.75 16.61 20.38
CA ILE A 16 -6.31 16.95 19.07
C ILE A 16 -5.20 17.01 18.03
N GLY A 17 -4.11 17.74 18.29
CA GLY A 17 -2.97 17.85 17.38
C GLY A 17 -2.33 16.50 17.07
N THR A 18 -2.11 15.68 18.09
CA THR A 18 -1.57 14.32 17.95
C THR A 18 -2.50 13.44 17.12
N SER A 19 -3.81 13.53 17.34
CA SER A 19 -4.81 12.77 16.56
C SER A 19 -4.80 13.17 15.09
N ILE A 20 -4.67 14.47 14.79
CA ILE A 20 -4.56 14.97 13.40
C ILE A 20 -3.30 14.43 12.74
N PHE A 21 -2.13 14.55 13.41
CA PHE A 21 -0.88 14.03 12.87
C PHE A 21 -0.88 12.51 12.72
N LEU A 22 -1.51 11.78 13.64
CA LEU A 22 -1.69 10.34 13.55
C LEU A 22 -2.52 9.98 12.31
N LEU A 23 -3.65 10.63 12.09
CA LEU A 23 -4.50 10.42 10.92
C LEU A 23 -3.79 10.76 9.60
N ALA A 24 -3.00 11.84 9.58
CA ALA A 24 -2.19 12.17 8.42
C ALA A 24 -1.11 11.10 8.16
N SER A 25 -0.41 10.67 9.22
CA SER A 25 0.65 9.66 9.11
C SER A 25 0.14 8.29 8.67
N SER A 26 -1.07 7.90 9.05
CA SER A 26 -1.64 6.61 8.65
C SER A 26 -1.95 6.55 7.15
N LYS A 27 -2.09 7.69 6.48
CA LYS A 27 -2.29 7.80 5.02
C LYS A 27 -0.99 7.78 4.21
N ASN A 28 0.18 7.77 4.86
CA ASN A 28 1.49 7.70 4.20
C ASN A 28 1.96 6.25 3.90
N TYR A 29 1.07 5.25 4.00
CA TYR A 29 1.39 3.85 3.73
C TYR A 29 0.54 3.23 2.60
N PRO A 30 0.53 3.83 1.39
CA PRO A 30 -0.26 3.35 0.26
C PRO A 30 0.08 1.92 -0.18
N GLY A 31 1.32 1.46 -0.03
CA GLY A 31 1.69 0.07 -0.33
C GLY A 31 0.99 -0.93 0.58
N GLY A 32 0.96 -0.66 1.88
CA GLY A 32 0.22 -1.49 2.84
C GLY A 32 -1.29 -1.49 2.58
N GLU A 33 -1.85 -0.34 2.22
CA GLU A 33 -3.25 -0.22 1.79
C GLU A 33 -3.53 -1.01 0.50
N ALA A 34 -2.60 -1.00 -0.46
CA ALA A 34 -2.72 -1.75 -1.71
C ALA A 34 -2.76 -3.26 -1.47
N LEU A 35 -1.86 -3.80 -0.63
CA LEU A 35 -1.86 -5.23 -0.30
C LEU A 35 -3.15 -5.63 0.45
N ASN A 36 -3.57 -4.84 1.44
CA ASN A 36 -4.81 -5.11 2.17
C ASN A 36 -6.03 -5.10 1.24
N SER A 37 -6.11 -4.12 0.35
CA SER A 37 -7.19 -3.99 -0.64
C SER A 37 -7.21 -5.17 -1.61
N LEU A 38 -6.03 -5.58 -2.12
CA LEU A 38 -5.91 -6.74 -3.00
C LEU A 38 -6.44 -8.00 -2.31
N GLN A 39 -5.98 -8.26 -1.09
CA GLN A 39 -6.38 -9.45 -0.33
C GLN A 39 -7.88 -9.43 -0.05
N TYR A 40 -8.43 -8.29 0.37
CA TYR A 40 -9.87 -8.14 0.60
C TYR A 40 -10.70 -8.43 -0.68
N LEU A 41 -10.32 -7.82 -1.81
CA LEU A 41 -11.00 -8.02 -3.10
C LEU A 41 -10.86 -9.43 -3.67
N ARG A 42 -9.89 -10.21 -3.17
CA ARG A 42 -9.59 -11.58 -3.57
C ARG A 42 -9.75 -12.59 -2.45
N TYR A 43 -10.57 -12.27 -1.46
CA TYR A 43 -10.84 -13.14 -0.31
C TYR A 43 -11.28 -14.56 -0.73
N PHE A 44 -12.08 -14.70 -1.78
CA PHE A 44 -12.49 -16.02 -2.27
C PHE A 44 -11.35 -16.88 -2.85
N ASN A 45 -10.19 -16.28 -3.13
CA ASN A 45 -8.98 -16.96 -3.59
C ASN A 45 -7.94 -17.15 -2.47
N GLN A 46 -8.30 -16.93 -1.20
CA GLN A 46 -7.36 -17.05 -0.08
C GLN A 46 -6.71 -18.44 0.09
N ASN A 47 -7.33 -19.48 -0.45
CA ASN A 47 -6.84 -20.87 -0.39
C ASN A 47 -6.26 -21.35 -1.73
N ASN A 48 -6.27 -20.50 -2.76
CA ASN A 48 -5.69 -20.82 -4.05
C ASN A 48 -4.21 -20.39 -4.05
N PRO A 49 -3.30 -21.18 -4.63
CA PRO A 49 -1.94 -20.72 -4.89
C PRO A 49 -1.99 -19.50 -5.80
N MET A 50 -1.48 -18.37 -5.31
CA MET A 50 -1.42 -17.10 -6.04
C MET A 50 -0.05 -16.47 -5.80
N THR A 51 0.42 -15.67 -6.74
CA THR A 51 1.71 -14.99 -6.68
C THR A 51 1.51 -13.48 -6.75
N VAL A 52 2.19 -12.75 -5.87
CA VAL A 52 2.10 -11.28 -5.78
C VAL A 52 3.49 -10.70 -5.86
N TYR A 53 3.75 -9.93 -6.92
CA TYR A 53 4.94 -9.11 -7.00
C TYR A 53 4.76 -7.81 -6.20
N ILE A 54 5.78 -7.46 -5.42
CA ILE A 54 5.85 -6.25 -4.62
C ILE A 54 7.02 -5.41 -5.13
N ASP A 55 6.73 -4.25 -5.70
CA ASP A 55 7.77 -3.35 -6.13
C ASP A 55 8.43 -2.58 -4.97
N ASN A 56 9.47 -1.81 -5.26
CA ASN A 56 10.22 -1.07 -4.23
C ASN A 56 9.36 0.00 -3.55
N TYR A 57 8.50 0.68 -4.31
CA TYR A 57 7.64 1.72 -3.76
C TYR A 57 6.62 1.14 -2.76
N ALA A 58 5.92 0.07 -3.13
CA ALA A 58 4.94 -0.59 -2.28
C ALA A 58 5.58 -1.12 -0.99
N ALA A 59 6.78 -1.70 -1.10
CA ALA A 59 7.56 -2.16 0.05
C ALA A 59 7.93 -1.01 1.00
N GLN A 60 8.46 0.09 0.46
CA GLN A 60 8.86 1.26 1.24
C GLN A 60 7.67 2.01 1.85
N THR A 61 6.47 1.81 1.30
CA THR A 61 5.23 2.44 1.75
C THR A 61 4.28 1.47 2.46
N GLY A 62 4.83 0.46 3.13
CA GLY A 62 4.10 -0.28 4.17
C GLY A 62 3.71 -1.71 3.85
N VAL A 63 4.07 -2.26 2.68
CA VAL A 63 3.99 -3.72 2.49
C VAL A 63 5.01 -4.40 3.41
N SER A 64 4.53 -5.32 4.25
CA SER A 64 5.35 -6.11 5.16
C SER A 64 4.77 -7.50 5.36
N ARG A 65 5.58 -8.43 5.87
CA ARG A 65 5.16 -9.81 6.13
C ARG A 65 3.98 -9.93 7.10
N PHE A 66 3.81 -8.97 8.01
CA PHE A 66 2.67 -8.96 8.94
C PHE A 66 1.32 -8.68 8.26
N LEU A 67 1.33 -8.20 7.02
CA LEU A 67 0.14 -7.95 6.21
C LEU A 67 -0.18 -9.11 5.26
N GLU A 68 0.67 -10.14 5.18
CA GLU A 68 0.42 -11.33 4.35
C GLU A 68 -0.61 -12.21 5.06
N LEU A 69 -1.88 -12.11 4.63
CA LEU A 69 -3.01 -12.76 5.32
C LEU A 69 -3.29 -14.18 4.83
N TYR A 70 -2.79 -14.55 3.64
CA TYR A 70 -3.16 -15.79 2.96
C TYR A 70 -1.95 -16.70 2.79
N ASP A 71 -1.90 -17.78 3.58
CA ASP A 71 -0.75 -18.70 3.64
C ASP A 71 -0.46 -19.41 2.30
N THR A 72 -1.45 -19.55 1.40
CA THR A 72 -1.26 -20.16 0.09
C THR A 72 -0.69 -19.20 -0.94
N TRP A 73 -0.63 -17.91 -0.63
CA TRP A 73 -0.08 -16.89 -1.53
C TRP A 73 1.44 -16.78 -1.37
N GLN A 74 2.12 -16.46 -2.46
CA GLN A 74 3.56 -16.21 -2.47
C GLN A 74 3.83 -14.75 -2.81
N TYR A 75 4.44 -14.05 -1.86
CA TYR A 75 4.78 -12.64 -1.98
C TYR A 75 6.26 -12.50 -2.34
N ASN A 76 6.55 -11.82 -3.46
CA ASN A 76 7.90 -11.73 -4.00
C ASN A 76 8.34 -10.27 -4.17
N LYS A 77 9.48 -9.94 -3.55
CA LYS A 77 10.10 -8.60 -3.55
C LYS A 77 11.36 -8.52 -4.41
N THR A 78 11.66 -9.52 -5.23
CA THR A 78 12.89 -9.54 -6.04
C THR A 78 12.98 -8.28 -6.89
N GLU A 79 14.05 -7.51 -6.71
CA GLU A 79 14.20 -6.24 -7.42
C GLU A 79 14.73 -6.46 -8.84
N ASN A 80 14.56 -5.45 -9.70
CA ASN A 80 15.11 -5.41 -11.06
C ASN A 80 14.63 -6.55 -11.99
N LEU A 81 13.42 -7.07 -11.76
CA LEU A 81 12.76 -7.98 -12.70
C LEU A 81 12.40 -7.25 -14.00
N GLY A 82 12.66 -7.87 -15.14
CA GLY A 82 12.21 -7.39 -16.44
C GLY A 82 10.70 -7.59 -16.64
N LEU A 83 10.11 -6.88 -17.61
CA LEU A 83 8.68 -6.95 -17.89
C LEU A 83 8.20 -8.40 -18.10
N SER A 84 8.93 -9.20 -18.87
CA SER A 84 8.58 -10.61 -19.13
C SER A 84 8.56 -11.49 -17.87
N GLN A 85 9.39 -11.19 -16.88
CA GLN A 85 9.40 -11.92 -15.61
C GLN A 85 8.23 -11.49 -14.72
N LEU A 86 7.79 -10.24 -14.84
CA LEU A 86 6.61 -9.74 -14.14
C LEU A 86 5.32 -10.36 -14.67
N GLU A 87 5.30 -10.84 -15.91
CA GLU A 87 4.14 -11.53 -16.51
C GLU A 87 3.80 -12.86 -15.80
N GLU A 88 4.76 -13.46 -15.09
CA GLU A 88 4.57 -14.73 -14.38
C GLU A 88 3.77 -14.60 -13.09
N PHE A 89 3.58 -13.37 -12.58
CA PHE A 89 2.84 -13.12 -11.35
C PHE A 89 1.34 -12.97 -11.60
N ASP A 90 0.51 -13.40 -10.66
CA ASP A 90 -0.95 -13.22 -10.74
C ASP A 90 -1.37 -11.77 -10.43
N TYR A 91 -0.61 -11.11 -9.54
CA TYR A 91 -0.85 -9.73 -9.13
C TYR A 91 0.44 -8.93 -9.03
N LEU A 92 0.37 -7.67 -9.44
CA LEU A 92 1.47 -6.71 -9.35
C LEU A 92 1.06 -5.54 -8.46
N LEU A 93 1.83 -5.27 -7.41
CA LEU A 93 1.77 -4.02 -6.66
C LEU A 93 2.85 -3.07 -7.20
N ILE A 94 2.41 -2.08 -7.99
CA ILE A 94 3.28 -1.14 -8.70
C ILE A 94 3.01 0.29 -8.23
N GLY A 95 4.07 1.01 -7.90
CA GLY A 95 4.08 2.41 -7.50
C GLY A 95 5.37 3.11 -7.96
N SER A 96 5.44 4.43 -7.76
CA SER A 96 6.62 5.19 -8.14
C SER A 96 6.73 6.51 -7.38
N TYR A 97 7.97 6.93 -7.12
CA TYR A 97 8.28 8.28 -6.66
C TYR A 97 8.49 9.26 -7.81
N THR A 98 8.79 8.77 -9.02
CA THR A 98 9.21 9.58 -10.16
C THR A 98 8.21 9.61 -11.29
N GLU A 99 7.36 8.60 -11.40
CA GLU A 99 6.30 8.54 -12.40
C GLU A 99 5.03 9.22 -11.85
N PRO A 100 4.65 10.41 -12.37
CA PRO A 100 3.49 11.14 -11.87
C PRO A 100 2.16 10.48 -12.22
N ASN A 101 2.11 9.68 -13.30
CA ASN A 101 0.91 8.95 -13.68
C ASN A 101 1.16 7.44 -13.76
N ILE A 102 1.06 6.80 -12.60
CA ILE A 102 1.28 5.36 -12.48
C ILE A 102 0.25 4.53 -13.26
N ILE A 103 -0.96 5.05 -13.44
CA ILE A 103 -2.04 4.38 -14.17
C ILE A 103 -1.68 4.31 -15.66
N ASP A 104 -1.24 5.42 -16.25
CA ASP A 104 -0.79 5.46 -17.64
C ASP A 104 0.48 4.65 -17.86
N PHE A 105 1.40 4.65 -16.89
CA PHE A 105 2.56 3.77 -16.92
C PHE A 105 2.15 2.30 -16.94
N ALA A 106 1.24 1.89 -16.06
CA ALA A 106 0.79 0.50 -15.99
C ALA A 106 0.03 0.09 -17.27
N ALA A 107 -0.82 0.96 -17.81
CA ALA A 107 -1.55 0.71 -19.05
C ALA A 107 -0.60 0.54 -20.25
N ARG A 108 0.50 1.31 -20.31
CA ARG A 108 1.48 1.18 -21.40
C ARG A 108 2.34 -0.07 -21.31
N ASN A 109 2.74 -0.48 -20.10
CA ASN A 109 3.72 -1.55 -19.92
C ASN A 109 3.11 -2.93 -19.65
N PHE A 110 1.88 -3.00 -19.12
CA PHE A 110 1.30 -4.27 -18.67
C PHE A 110 -0.05 -4.61 -19.31
N SER A 111 -0.62 -3.78 -20.19
CA SER A 111 -1.97 -4.01 -20.75
C SER A 111 -2.11 -5.31 -21.57
N SER A 112 -1.00 -5.88 -22.05
CA SER A 112 -1.00 -7.18 -22.74
C SER A 112 -1.15 -8.38 -21.80
N THR A 113 -0.75 -8.25 -20.53
CA THR A 113 -0.69 -9.37 -19.57
C THR A 113 -1.55 -9.18 -18.33
N HIS A 114 -1.71 -7.94 -17.90
CA HIS A 114 -2.44 -7.56 -16.70
C HIS A 114 -3.48 -6.47 -16.99
N ARG A 115 -4.46 -6.39 -16.09
CA ARG A 115 -5.41 -5.27 -16.05
C ARG A 115 -5.26 -4.53 -14.74
N ILE A 116 -5.54 -3.24 -14.77
CA ILE A 116 -5.59 -2.40 -13.58
C ILE A 116 -6.81 -2.82 -12.76
N LEU A 117 -6.60 -3.18 -11.48
CA LEU A 117 -7.67 -3.60 -10.58
C LEU A 117 -8.24 -2.43 -9.78
N PHE A 118 -7.38 -1.59 -9.22
CA PHE A 118 -7.70 -0.35 -8.51
C PHE A 118 -6.42 0.51 -8.39
N ASP A 119 -6.59 1.81 -8.14
CA ASP A 119 -5.51 2.72 -7.75
C ASP A 119 -5.56 3.03 -6.25
N VAL A 120 -4.39 3.23 -5.65
CA VAL A 120 -4.27 3.71 -4.26
C VAL A 120 -3.57 5.05 -4.29
N LYS A 121 -4.22 6.06 -3.70
CA LYS A 121 -3.67 7.42 -3.65
C LYS A 121 -2.70 7.53 -2.49
N ALA A 122 -1.45 7.88 -2.81
CA ALA A 122 -0.50 8.33 -1.82
C ALA A 122 -0.80 9.78 -1.41
N PHE A 123 -0.56 10.12 -0.15
CA PHE A 123 -0.43 11.52 0.24
C PHE A 123 0.87 12.06 -0.37
N GLN A 124 0.76 12.97 -1.34
CA GLN A 124 1.87 13.69 -1.97
C GLN A 124 1.71 15.19 -1.76
#